data_AF-A0A3B0Z9A6-F1
#
_entry.id   AF-A0A3B0Z9A6-F1
#
_cell.length_a   1.000
_cell.length_b   1.000
_cell.length_c   1.000
_cell.angle_alpha   90.00
_cell.angle_beta   90.00
_cell.angle_gamma   90.00
#
_symmetry.space_group_name_H-M   'P 1'
#
loop_
_entity.id
_entity.type
_entity.pdbx_description
1 polymer ?
#
loop_
_entity_poly.entity_id
_entity_poly.type
_entity_poly.pdbx_seq_one_letter_code
_entity_poly.pdbx_strand_id
1 'polypeptide(L)'
;MNLFNTALLLTLMCTLFSSNVFANEHSKLENTHYHELCTIYKNIVNKPIDLPSKEMQLTENVQNKLPTLFNQLYIHIIKNSADSRYKLLTQYAKQQNNVIWECEVARKYYATQFGSH
;
A
#
# COMPACT_ATOMS: atom_id res chain seq x y z
N MET A 1 -56.46 -45.94 -8.73
CA MET A 1 -56.51 -44.60 -8.08
C MET A 1 -55.17 -43.94 -8.32
N ASN A 2 -55.13 -43.03 -9.28
CA ASN A 2 -53.92 -42.30 -9.69
C ASN A 2 -53.68 -41.17 -8.70
N LEU A 3 -52.49 -41.14 -8.13
CA LEU A 3 -52.04 -40.13 -7.18
C LEU A 3 -50.79 -39.48 -7.77
N PHE A 4 -50.85 -38.15 -7.87
CA PHE A 4 -49.75 -37.19 -8.14
C PHE A 4 -49.23 -37.17 -9.59
N ASN A 5 -49.44 -36.17 -10.46
CA ASN A 5 -49.85 -34.77 -10.35
C ASN A 5 -49.15 -33.97 -9.24
N THR A 6 -47.83 -33.81 -9.39
CA THR A 6 -47.04 -32.62 -8.97
C THR A 6 -45.57 -32.80 -9.42
N ALA A 7 -45.33 -33.05 -10.71
CA ALA A 7 -43.98 -33.05 -11.29
C ALA A 7 -43.74 -31.83 -12.19
N LEU A 8 -44.47 -30.75 -11.92
CA LEU A 8 -44.29 -29.43 -12.52
C LEU A 8 -44.10 -28.45 -11.37
N LEU A 9 -43.07 -27.60 -11.44
CA LEU A 9 -42.71 -26.55 -10.47
C LEU A 9 -41.62 -26.90 -9.43
N LEU A 10 -40.55 -27.57 -9.83
CA LEU A 10 -39.29 -27.59 -9.08
C LEU A 10 -38.07 -27.23 -9.95
N THR A 11 -38.27 -26.40 -10.97
CA THR A 11 -37.21 -25.88 -11.87
C THR A 11 -37.11 -24.35 -11.81
N LEU A 12 -37.31 -23.75 -10.63
CA LEU A 12 -37.34 -22.28 -10.53
C LEU A 12 -36.80 -21.72 -9.20
N MET A 13 -35.64 -22.17 -8.71
CA MET A 13 -34.90 -21.48 -7.64
C MET A 13 -33.39 -21.82 -7.68
N CYS A 14 -32.71 -21.54 -8.79
CA CYS A 14 -31.23 -21.65 -8.85
C CYS A 14 -30.56 -20.46 -9.55
N THR A 15 -31.21 -19.30 -9.57
CA THR A 15 -30.66 -18.09 -10.21
C THR A 15 -30.73 -16.87 -9.30
N LEU A 16 -30.36 -17.01 -8.03
CA LEU A 16 -30.15 -15.86 -7.14
C LEU A 16 -29.00 -16.11 -6.15
N PHE A 17 -27.85 -16.52 -6.67
CA PHE A 17 -26.58 -16.22 -6.02
C PHE A 17 -25.69 -15.56 -7.06
N SER A 18 -26.08 -14.34 -7.47
CA SER A 18 -25.12 -13.37 -7.99
C SER A 18 -24.19 -13.02 -6.83
N SER A 19 -23.23 -13.90 -6.58
CA SER A 19 -22.09 -13.61 -5.74
C SER A 19 -21.41 -12.41 -6.36
N ASN A 20 -21.66 -11.22 -5.80
CA ASN A 20 -20.72 -10.12 -5.91
C ASN A 20 -19.45 -10.61 -5.21
N VAL A 21 -18.62 -11.34 -5.96
CA VAL A 21 -17.23 -11.59 -5.61
C VAL A 21 -16.59 -10.21 -5.70
N PHE A 22 -16.70 -9.44 -4.61
CA PHE A 22 -15.65 -8.49 -4.28
C PHE A 22 -14.46 -9.35 -3.93
N ALA A 23 -13.72 -9.76 -4.96
CA ALA A 23 -12.33 -10.12 -4.80
C ALA A 23 -11.68 -8.86 -4.24
N ASN A 24 -11.64 -8.75 -2.91
CA ASN A 24 -10.76 -7.82 -2.24
C ASN A 24 -9.36 -8.40 -2.42
N GLU A 25 -8.87 -8.37 -3.67
CA GLU A 25 -7.48 -8.54 -3.97
C GLU A 25 -6.80 -7.40 -3.22
N HIS A 26 -6.31 -7.72 -2.01
CA HIS A 26 -5.22 -6.96 -1.43
C HIS A 26 -4.11 -6.99 -2.48
N SER A 27 -4.08 -5.98 -3.34
CA SER A 27 -3.12 -5.87 -4.42
C SER A 27 -1.75 -5.87 -3.78
N LYS A 28 -1.07 -7.01 -3.86
CA LYS A 28 0.20 -7.23 -3.19
C LYS A 28 1.19 -6.20 -3.71
N LEU A 29 1.79 -5.41 -2.82
CA LEU A 29 2.82 -4.47 -3.22
C LEU A 29 4.02 -5.24 -3.76
N GLU A 30 4.34 -4.99 -5.01
CA GLU A 30 5.48 -5.60 -5.69
C GLU A 30 6.77 -4.81 -5.47
N ASN A 31 7.90 -5.44 -5.78
CA ASN A 31 9.23 -4.82 -5.71
C ASN A 31 9.33 -3.52 -6.55
N THR A 32 8.60 -3.44 -7.67
CA THR A 32 8.52 -2.26 -8.54
C THR A 32 8.00 -1.02 -7.80
N HIS A 33 6.99 -1.17 -6.95
CA HIS A 33 6.46 -0.08 -6.13
C HIS A 33 7.51 0.44 -5.13
N TYR A 34 8.27 -0.46 -4.53
CA TYR A 34 9.33 -0.14 -3.59
C TYR A 34 10.55 0.50 -4.27
N HIS A 35 10.86 0.08 -5.49
CA HIS A 35 11.87 0.73 -6.32
C HIS A 35 11.46 2.17 -6.65
N GLU A 36 10.21 2.37 -7.10
CA GLU A 36 9.69 3.69 -7.41
C GLU A 36 9.60 4.59 -6.17
N LEU A 37 9.27 4.03 -5.00
CA LEU A 37 9.33 4.76 -3.74
C LEU A 37 10.75 5.30 -3.48
N CYS A 38 11.79 4.48 -3.71
CA CYS A 38 13.16 4.95 -3.56
C CYS A 38 13.54 6.03 -4.59
N THR A 39 13.03 5.93 -5.82
CA THR A 39 13.18 6.96 -6.85
C THR A 39 12.54 8.29 -6.42
N ILE A 40 11.36 8.26 -5.81
CA ILE A 40 10.70 9.44 -5.24
C ILE A 40 11.59 10.10 -4.17
N TYR A 41 12.14 9.32 -3.23
CA TYR A 41 13.11 9.84 -2.24
C TYR A 41 14.33 10.47 -2.89
N LYS A 42 14.95 9.80 -3.87
CA LYS A 42 16.11 10.32 -4.62
C LYS A 42 15.83 11.68 -5.27
N ASN A 43 14.64 11.85 -5.83
CA ASN A 43 14.26 13.05 -6.56
C ASN A 43 13.93 14.24 -5.65
N ILE A 44 13.51 14.00 -4.41
CA ILE A 44 13.01 15.06 -3.51
C ILE A 44 14.03 15.43 -2.44
N VAL A 45 14.67 14.45 -1.80
CA VAL A 45 15.57 14.69 -0.65
C VAL A 45 16.77 15.56 -1.05
N ASN A 46 17.24 15.46 -2.29
CA ASN A 46 18.37 16.22 -2.79
C ASN A 46 18.02 17.66 -3.23
N LYS A 47 16.74 18.06 -3.20
CA LYS A 47 16.35 19.41 -3.59
C LYS A 47 16.75 20.44 -2.51
N PRO A 48 17.20 21.65 -2.91
CA PRO A 48 17.56 22.73 -2.00
C PRO A 48 16.29 23.47 -1.50
N ILE A 49 15.39 22.72 -0.86
CA ILE A 49 14.15 23.23 -0.26
C ILE A 49 14.11 22.87 1.23
N ASP A 50 13.28 23.58 1.98
CA ASP A 50 13.10 23.35 3.42
C ASP A 50 12.50 21.97 3.72
N LEU A 51 12.68 21.52 4.96
CA LEU A 51 12.26 20.19 5.40
C LEU A 51 10.74 19.97 5.31
N PRO A 52 9.87 20.89 5.78
CA PRO A 52 8.43 20.80 5.54
C PRO A 52 8.05 20.62 4.06
N SER A 53 8.67 21.40 3.16
CA SER A 53 8.44 21.26 1.71
C SER A 53 8.88 19.89 1.17
N LYS A 54 9.94 19.29 1.71
CA LYS A 54 10.35 17.91 1.36
C LYS A 54 9.30 16.89 1.80
N GLU A 55 8.84 16.96 3.05
CA GLU A 55 7.83 16.04 3.59
C GLU A 55 6.51 16.12 2.81
N MET A 56 6.08 17.33 2.46
CA MET A 56 4.91 17.57 1.62
C MET A 56 5.08 16.93 0.25
N GLN A 57 6.17 17.25 -0.47
CA GLN A 57 6.42 16.70 -1.80
C GLN A 57 6.57 15.18 -1.79
N LEU A 58 7.20 14.59 -0.76
CA LEU A 58 7.30 13.14 -0.60
C LEU A 58 5.91 12.53 -0.50
N THR A 59 5.07 13.08 0.38
CA THR A 59 3.70 12.60 0.60
C THR A 59 2.86 12.68 -0.67
N GLU A 60 2.86 13.84 -1.34
CA GLU A 60 2.11 14.05 -2.59
C GLU A 60 2.60 13.14 -3.72
N ASN A 61 3.92 12.97 -3.89
CA ASN A 61 4.44 12.11 -4.95
C ASN A 61 4.11 10.65 -4.70
N VAL A 62 4.19 10.17 -3.45
CA VAL A 62 3.81 8.79 -3.12
C VAL A 62 2.30 8.59 -3.31
N GLN A 63 1.46 9.54 -2.89
CA GLN A 63 0.02 9.47 -3.11
C GLN A 63 -0.34 9.40 -4.60
N ASN A 64 0.27 10.26 -5.42
CA ASN A 64 -0.08 10.39 -6.83
C ASN A 64 0.50 9.27 -7.70
N LYS A 65 1.74 8.84 -7.45
CA LYS A 65 2.44 7.85 -8.28
C LYS A 65 2.26 6.42 -7.79
N LEU A 66 2.05 6.25 -6.48
CA LEU A 66 1.97 4.95 -5.83
C LEU A 66 0.71 4.87 -4.95
N PRO A 67 -0.50 5.12 -5.48
CA PRO A 67 -1.72 5.26 -4.68
C PRO A 67 -2.01 4.02 -3.83
N THR A 68 -1.73 2.83 -4.35
CA THR A 68 -1.86 1.57 -3.60
C THR A 68 -0.91 1.51 -2.41
N LEU A 69 0.39 1.78 -2.63
CA LEU A 69 1.39 1.82 -1.56
C LEU A 69 1.06 2.92 -0.54
N PHE A 70 0.55 4.05 -1.02
CA PHE A 70 0.15 5.16 -0.17
C PHE A 70 -0.96 4.74 0.80
N ASN A 71 -2.05 4.19 0.26
CA ASN A 71 -3.24 3.83 1.02
C ASN A 71 -3.02 2.64 1.95
N GLN A 72 -2.24 1.64 1.52
CA GLN A 72 -2.01 0.42 2.31
C GLN A 72 -0.91 0.58 3.37
N LEU A 73 0.05 1.49 3.16
CA LEU A 73 1.27 1.56 3.95
C LEU A 73 1.67 2.99 4.35
N TYR A 74 1.92 3.84 3.35
CA TYR A 74 2.65 5.08 3.57
C TYR A 74 1.91 6.04 4.51
N ILE A 75 0.59 6.16 4.35
CA ILE A 75 -0.25 7.03 5.19
C ILE A 75 -0.19 6.64 6.69
N HIS A 76 0.01 5.35 6.98
CA HIS A 76 0.15 4.88 8.35
C HIS A 76 1.55 5.16 8.89
N ILE A 77 2.57 5.02 8.05
CA ILE A 77 3.96 5.28 8.45
C ILE A 77 4.19 6.76 8.75
N ILE A 78 3.72 7.69 7.93
CA ILE A 78 3.94 9.13 8.14
C ILE A 78 3.29 9.67 9.42
N LYS A 79 2.32 8.95 10.00
CA LYS A 79 1.71 9.29 11.30
C LYS A 79 2.59 8.94 12.50
N ASN A 80 3.63 8.12 12.30
CA ASN A 80 4.60 7.78 13.33
C ASN A 80 5.70 8.84 13.43
N SER A 81 6.49 8.77 14.51
CA SER A 81 7.65 9.63 14.72
C SER A 81 8.65 9.49 13.56
N ALA A 82 9.18 10.60 13.07
CA ALA A 82 9.96 10.63 11.83
C ALA A 82 11.23 9.75 11.88
N ASP A 83 11.87 9.67 13.05
CA ASP A 83 13.00 8.80 13.35
C ASP A 83 12.70 7.30 13.17
N SER A 84 11.45 6.88 13.33
CA SER A 84 11.03 5.47 13.20
C SER A 84 10.60 5.07 11.79
N ARG A 85 10.29 6.04 10.90
CA ARG A 85 9.59 5.79 9.63
C ARG A 85 10.37 4.90 8.67
N TYR A 86 11.69 5.08 8.55
CA TYR A 86 12.53 4.22 7.70
C TYR A 86 12.44 2.76 8.15
N LYS A 87 12.58 2.52 9.47
CA LYS A 87 12.49 1.18 10.04
C LYS A 87 11.14 0.56 9.75
N LEU A 88 10.05 1.29 9.96
CA LEU A 88 8.69 0.80 9.67
C LEU A 88 8.49 0.46 8.20
N LEU A 89 9.00 1.27 7.26
CA LEU A 89 8.95 0.98 5.82
C LEU A 89 9.62 -0.35 5.49
N THR A 90 10.85 -0.54 5.97
CA THR A 90 11.62 -1.77 5.73
C THR A 90 10.97 -3.01 6.37
N GLN A 91 10.42 -2.87 7.57
CA GLN A 91 9.74 -3.95 8.28
C GLN A 91 8.47 -4.38 7.54
N TYR A 92 7.65 -3.43 7.11
CA TYR A 92 6.44 -3.74 6.36
C TYR A 92 6.74 -4.40 5.02
N ALA A 93 7.70 -3.86 4.24
CA ALA A 93 8.12 -4.44 2.97
C ALA A 93 8.51 -5.91 3.12
N LYS A 94 9.28 -6.22 4.16
CA LYS A 94 9.72 -7.59 4.46
C LYS A 94 8.57 -8.47 4.92
N GLN A 95 7.78 -8.03 5.90
CA GLN A 95 6.79 -8.86 6.57
C GLN A 95 5.53 -9.09 5.73
N GLN A 96 5.05 -8.06 5.04
CA GLN A 96 3.76 -8.09 4.34
C GLN A 96 3.92 -8.43 2.87
N ASN A 97 5.05 -8.08 2.27
CA ASN A 97 5.25 -8.20 0.82
C ASN A 97 6.41 -9.13 0.42
N ASN A 98 7.18 -9.62 1.40
CA ASN A 98 8.39 -10.42 1.17
C ASN A 98 9.40 -9.70 0.27
N VAL A 99 9.51 -8.37 0.42
CA VAL A 99 10.45 -7.51 -0.31
C VAL A 99 11.53 -7.04 0.66
N ILE A 100 12.79 -7.26 0.31
CA ILE A 100 13.91 -6.60 0.99
C ILE A 100 14.05 -5.22 0.37
N TRP A 101 13.52 -4.20 1.06
CA TRP A 101 13.62 -2.82 0.60
C TRP A 101 14.79 -2.12 1.29
N GLU A 102 15.75 -1.68 0.49
CA GLU A 102 16.88 -0.88 0.93
C GLU A 102 16.97 0.37 0.05
N CYS A 103 16.83 1.54 0.68
CA CYS A 103 16.97 2.82 -0.02
C CYS A 103 17.90 3.72 0.78
N GLU A 104 19.15 3.80 0.36
CA GLU A 104 20.19 4.56 1.08
C GLU A 104 19.81 6.04 1.26
N VAL A 105 19.20 6.66 0.23
CA VAL A 105 18.77 8.05 0.30
C VAL A 105 17.68 8.25 1.36
N ALA A 106 16.69 7.36 1.43
CA ALA A 106 15.67 7.41 2.47
C ALA A 106 16.27 7.16 3.86
N ARG A 107 17.20 6.20 3.99
CA ARG A 107 17.89 5.91 5.25
C ARG A 107 18.64 7.13 5.77
N LYS A 108 19.45 7.76 4.91
CA LYS A 108 20.22 8.96 5.24
C LYS A 108 19.32 10.14 5.55
N TYR A 109 18.23 10.31 4.80
CA TYR A 109 17.25 11.36 5.04
C TYR A 109 16.70 11.31 6.46
N TYR A 110 16.16 10.16 6.88
CA TYR A 110 15.62 10.03 8.23
C TYR A 110 16.70 10.12 9.32
N ALA A 111 17.88 9.52 9.10
CA ALA A 111 18.97 9.60 10.06
C ALA A 111 19.51 11.04 10.25
N THR A 112 19.56 11.86 9.19
CA THR A 112 20.16 13.19 9.24
C THR A 112 19.16 14.26 9.69
N GLN A 113 17.92 14.17 9.21
CA GLN A 113 16.92 15.21 9.47
C GLN A 113 16.15 14.97 10.78
N PHE A 114 16.11 13.72 11.25
CA PHE A 114 15.29 13.32 12.39
C PHE A 114 16.01 12.37 13.37
N GLY A 115 17.28 12.05 13.14
CA GLY A 115 18.06 11.29 14.12
C GLY A 115 18.27 12.13 15.38
N SER A 116 18.01 11.55 16.54
CA SER A 116 18.34 12.16 17.82
C SER A 116 19.85 12.37 17.91
N HIS A 117 20.27 13.63 18.05
CA HIS A 117 21.61 13.99 18.52
C HIS A 117 21.69 13.91 20.03
#